data_AF-A0A932K8Z1-F1
#
_entry.id   AF-A0A932K8Z1-F1
#
_cell.length_a   1.000
_cell.length_b   1.000
_cell.length_c   1.000
_cell.angle_alpha   90.00
_cell.angle_beta   90.00
_cell.angle_gamma   90.00
#
_symmetry.space_group_name_H-M   'P 1'
#
loop_
_entity.id
_entity.type
_entity.pdbx_description
1 polymer ?
#
loop_
_entity_poly.entity_id
_entity_poly.type
_entity_poly.pdbx_seq_one_letter_code
_entity_poly.pdbx_strand_id
1 'polypeptide(L)'
;METRRDEEQPRGKRSLWTWVRLMLPEGRMRVATRRPPRDWFELLTRIPILEQMVIKRFVENLMCERWLEEPNHGLQGMSPTAAAKDERGRALLKTLLTQMASGQEKTRREMRKIRKRLAM
;
A
#
# COMPACT_ATOMS: atom_id res chain seq x y z
N MET A 1 -46.33 -19.55 21.51
CA MET A 1 -45.31 -20.49 20.97
C MET A 1 -45.10 -20.07 19.52
N GLU A 2 -44.05 -19.31 19.19
CA GLU A 2 -42.71 -19.85 18.83
C GLU A 2 -42.83 -20.82 17.63
N THR A 3 -42.20 -20.66 16.46
CA THR A 3 -40.85 -20.16 16.14
C THR A 3 -40.62 -20.05 14.62
N ARG A 4 -39.81 -19.05 14.20
CA ARG A 4 -38.79 -19.06 13.11
C ARG A 4 -39.26 -19.11 11.64
N ARG A 5 -39.17 -18.02 10.86
CA ARG A 5 -37.96 -17.43 10.24
C ARG A 5 -36.99 -18.48 9.70
N ASP A 6 -36.88 -18.57 8.38
CA ASP A 6 -35.59 -18.40 7.73
C ASP A 6 -35.79 -17.62 6.42
N GLU A 7 -35.44 -16.34 6.52
CA GLU A 7 -35.25 -15.42 5.42
C GLU A 7 -34.04 -15.89 4.61
N GLU A 8 -34.26 -16.44 3.41
CA GLU A 8 -33.21 -16.48 2.39
C GLU A 8 -32.91 -15.05 1.97
N GLN A 9 -32.01 -14.40 2.70
CA GLN A 9 -31.43 -13.13 2.31
C GLN A 9 -30.73 -13.31 0.96
N PRO A 10 -31.17 -12.63 -0.12
CA PRO A 10 -30.34 -12.54 -1.30
C PRO A 10 -29.05 -11.86 -0.88
N ARG A 11 -27.90 -12.51 -1.16
CA ARG A 11 -26.55 -11.92 -1.07
C ARG A 11 -26.46 -10.75 -2.05
N GLY A 12 -27.12 -9.65 -1.68
CA GLY A 12 -27.15 -8.41 -2.43
C GLY A 12 -25.76 -7.84 -2.47
N LYS A 13 -25.23 -7.69 -3.69
CA LYS A 13 -24.06 -6.87 -3.99
C LYS A 13 -24.20 -5.55 -3.23
N ARG A 14 -23.44 -5.39 -2.14
CA ARG A 14 -23.50 -4.20 -1.29
C ARG A 14 -23.25 -2.99 -2.19
N SER A 15 -24.25 -2.11 -2.29
CA SER A 15 -24.15 -0.94 -3.15
C SER A 15 -22.96 -0.09 -2.70
N LEU A 16 -22.27 0.52 -3.65
CA LEU A 16 -21.14 1.42 -3.40
C LEU A 16 -21.53 2.53 -2.40
N TRP A 17 -22.79 2.96 -2.46
CA TRP A 17 -23.41 3.91 -1.53
C TRP A 17 -23.46 3.41 -0.08
N THR A 18 -23.71 2.12 0.13
CA THR A 18 -23.72 1.50 1.46
C THR A 18 -22.29 1.43 2.03
N TRP A 19 -21.28 1.20 1.18
CA TRP A 19 -19.87 1.28 1.55
C TRP A 19 -19.45 2.70 1.94
N VAL A 20 -19.88 3.71 1.17
CA VAL A 20 -19.61 5.13 1.46
C VAL A 20 -20.23 5.55 2.79
N ARG A 21 -21.45 5.08 3.09
CA ARG A 21 -22.14 5.40 4.35
C ARG A 21 -21.49 4.74 5.58
N LEU A 22 -20.91 3.54 5.40
CA LEU A 22 -20.16 2.81 6.45
C LEU A 22 -18.74 3.35 6.67
N MET A 23 -18.09 3.91 5.64
CA MET A 23 -16.74 4.48 5.72
C MET A 23 -16.70 5.91 6.27
N LEU A 24 -17.85 6.55 6.50
CA LEU A 24 -17.95 7.93 6.96
C LEU A 24 -18.79 8.14 8.25
N PRO A 25 -18.71 7.31 9.33
CA PRO A 25 -19.53 7.57 10.51
C PRO A 25 -18.97 8.71 11.39
N GLU A 26 -17.66 8.99 11.34
CA GLU A 26 -16.99 9.87 12.31
C GLU A 26 -16.30 11.11 11.69
N GLY A 27 -16.42 11.31 10.38
CA GLY A 27 -15.83 12.47 9.67
C GLY A 27 -16.51 13.83 9.93
N ARG A 28 -17.33 13.96 10.98
CA ARG A 28 -18.13 15.17 11.25
C ARG A 28 -17.38 16.30 11.99
N MET A 29 -16.13 16.12 12.43
CA MET A 29 -15.50 17.10 13.34
C MET A 29 -14.15 17.71 12.93
N ARG A 30 -13.68 17.58 11.68
CA ARG A 30 -12.43 18.28 11.23
C ARG A 30 -12.59 19.28 10.10
N VAL A 31 -13.82 19.58 9.66
CA VAL A 31 -14.10 20.52 8.55
C VAL A 31 -14.35 21.96 9.05
N ALA A 32 -13.68 22.40 10.11
CA ALA A 32 -13.89 23.74 10.67
C ALA A 32 -12.61 24.60 10.78
N THR A 33 -11.53 24.26 10.11
CA THR A 33 -10.43 25.21 9.89
C THR A 33 -10.67 25.96 8.57
N ARG A 34 -11.19 27.19 8.65
CA ARG A 34 -11.51 28.14 7.56
C ARG A 34 -10.34 28.53 6.64
N ARG A 35 -9.21 27.81 6.66
CA ARG A 35 -8.02 28.14 5.88
C ARG A 35 -8.02 27.35 4.56
N PRO A 36 -7.83 28.00 3.41
CA PRO A 36 -7.62 27.28 2.17
C PRO A 36 -6.37 26.38 2.31
N PRO A 37 -6.39 25.16 1.76
CA PRO A 37 -5.24 24.26 1.81
C PRO A 37 -4.07 24.91 1.06
N ARG A 38 -2.86 24.79 1.62
CA ARG A 38 -1.65 25.37 1.02
C ARG A 38 -1.17 24.56 -0.17
N ASP A 39 -1.29 23.24 -0.08
CA ASP A 39 -0.80 22.29 -1.08
C ASP A 39 -1.83 21.19 -1.37
N TRP A 40 -1.67 20.56 -2.53
CA TRP A 40 -2.48 19.39 -2.94
C TRP A 40 -2.42 18.25 -1.92
N PHE A 41 -1.32 18.10 -1.19
CA PHE A 41 -1.21 17.13 -0.10
C PHE A 41 -2.21 17.43 1.03
N GLU A 42 -2.28 18.68 1.48
CA GLU A 42 -3.21 19.12 2.54
C GLU A 42 -4.67 19.02 2.09
N LEU A 43 -4.94 19.28 0.81
CA LEU A 43 -6.27 19.07 0.24
C LEU A 43 -6.66 17.58 0.24
N LEU A 44 -5.74 16.70 -0.13
CA LEU A 44 -6.00 15.26 -0.20
C LEU A 44 -6.10 14.60 1.18
N THR A 45 -5.38 15.11 2.20
CA THR A 45 -5.46 14.60 3.58
C THR A 45 -6.65 15.15 4.37
N ARG A 46 -7.38 16.15 3.86
CA ARG A 46 -8.62 16.65 4.50
C ARG A 46 -9.82 15.70 4.34
N ILE A 47 -9.78 14.78 3.37
CA ILE A 47 -10.83 13.76 3.17
C ILE A 47 -10.33 12.46 3.81
N PRO A 48 -10.95 11.92 4.88
CA PRO A 48 -10.38 10.83 5.67
C PRO A 48 -10.00 9.57 4.87
N ILE A 49 -10.79 9.22 3.85
CA ILE A 49 -10.50 8.07 2.97
C ILE A 49 -9.28 8.36 2.08
N LEU A 50 -9.19 9.58 1.54
CA LEU A 50 -8.04 9.99 0.72
C LEU A 50 -6.80 10.17 1.57
N GLU A 51 -6.93 10.65 2.81
CA GLU A 51 -5.86 10.74 3.81
C GLU A 51 -5.22 9.37 4.04
N GLN A 52 -6.03 8.36 4.38
CA GLN A 52 -5.52 7.00 4.59
C GLN A 52 -4.86 6.42 3.33
N MET A 53 -5.44 6.65 2.14
CA MET A 53 -4.86 6.18 0.89
C MET A 53 -3.54 6.88 0.55
N VAL A 54 -3.47 8.19 0.72
CA VAL A 54 -2.29 9.00 0.42
C VAL A 54 -1.18 8.69 1.40
N ILE A 55 -1.47 8.61 2.71
CA ILE A 55 -0.51 8.21 3.73
C ILE A 55 -0.01 6.81 3.45
N LYS A 56 -0.90 5.83 3.20
CA LYS A 56 -0.50 4.46 2.87
C LYS A 56 0.45 4.42 1.66
N ARG A 57 0.10 5.13 0.59
CA ARG A 57 0.91 5.18 -0.63
C ARG A 57 2.24 5.89 -0.43
N PHE A 58 2.26 6.93 0.41
CA PHE A 58 3.47 7.65 0.79
C PHE A 58 4.41 6.75 1.59
N VAL A 59 3.90 6.06 2.61
CA VAL A 59 4.67 5.09 3.41
C VAL A 59 5.17 3.94 2.54
N GLU A 60 4.35 3.38 1.65
CA GLU A 60 4.77 2.35 0.68
C GLU A 60 5.86 2.85 -0.29
N ASN A 61 5.88 4.14 -0.64
CA ASN A 61 6.96 4.74 -1.40
C ASN A 61 8.23 4.85 -0.56
N LEU A 62 8.13 5.44 0.63
CA LEU A 62 9.25 5.66 1.53
C LEU A 62 9.93 4.33 1.92
N MET A 63 9.15 3.32 2.30
CA MET A 63 9.67 2.00 2.67
C MET A 63 10.33 1.30 1.47
N CYS A 64 9.82 1.51 0.26
CA CYS A 64 10.43 0.97 -0.95
C CYS A 64 11.76 1.66 -1.26
N GLU A 65 11.82 2.99 -1.15
CA GLU A 65 13.06 3.75 -1.40
C GLU A 65 14.12 3.42 -0.36
N ARG A 66 13.72 3.36 0.91
CA ARG A 66 14.59 2.93 2.00
C ARG A 66 15.14 1.52 1.77
N TRP A 67 14.30 0.56 1.40
CA TRP A 67 14.76 -0.81 1.10
C TRP A 67 15.73 -0.87 -0.09
N LEU A 68 15.56 0.00 -1.10
CA LEU A 68 16.42 0.05 -2.29
C LEU A 68 17.84 0.58 -1.98
N GLU A 69 17.96 1.39 -0.94
CA GLU A 69 19.21 2.05 -0.53
C GLU A 69 19.88 1.33 0.64
N GLU A 70 19.12 0.65 1.49
CA GLU A 70 19.66 -0.06 2.64
C GLU A 70 20.45 -1.32 2.25
N PRO A 71 21.58 -1.60 2.93
CA PRO A 71 22.35 -2.81 2.71
C PRO A 71 21.56 -4.05 3.13
N ASN A 72 21.59 -5.08 2.28
CA ASN A 72 20.85 -6.32 2.53
C ASN A 72 21.81 -7.50 2.75
N HIS A 73 21.53 -8.31 3.78
CA HIS A 73 22.33 -9.49 4.11
C HIS A 73 22.35 -10.53 2.97
N GLY A 74 21.22 -10.71 2.27
CA GLY A 74 21.11 -11.59 1.10
C GLY A 74 21.85 -11.08 -0.13
N LEU A 75 22.30 -9.82 -0.12
CA LEU A 75 23.12 -9.20 -1.15
C LEU A 75 24.56 -8.96 -0.67
N GLN A 76 25.03 -9.74 0.31
CA GLN A 76 26.39 -9.63 0.87
C GLN A 76 26.70 -8.23 1.42
N GLY A 77 25.68 -7.54 1.96
CA GLY A 77 25.82 -6.18 2.48
C GLY A 77 25.71 -5.08 1.43
N MET A 78 25.50 -5.40 0.15
CA MET A 78 25.19 -4.40 -0.87
C MET A 78 23.74 -3.93 -0.77
N SER A 79 23.48 -2.70 -1.20
CA SER A 79 22.12 -2.23 -1.42
C SER A 79 21.55 -2.86 -2.70
N PRO A 80 20.22 -3.06 -2.81
CA PRO A 80 19.59 -3.56 -4.04
C PRO A 80 19.91 -2.72 -5.28
N THR A 81 20.01 -1.39 -5.12
CA THR A 81 20.40 -0.47 -6.20
C THR A 81 21.85 -0.62 -6.64
N ALA A 82 22.78 -0.88 -5.71
CA ALA A 82 24.16 -1.18 -6.04
C ALA A 82 24.28 -2.57 -6.69
N ALA A 83 23.64 -3.59 -6.12
CA ALA A 83 23.64 -4.95 -6.64
C ALA A 83 23.07 -5.04 -8.07
N ALA A 84 22.10 -4.19 -8.43
CA ALA A 84 21.56 -4.14 -9.78
C ALA A 84 22.56 -3.62 -10.85
N LYS A 85 23.67 -2.99 -10.47
CA LYS A 85 24.68 -2.49 -11.43
C LYS A 85 25.62 -3.61 -11.89
N ASP A 86 25.86 -4.61 -11.05
CA ASP A 86 26.82 -5.68 -11.31
C ASP A 86 26.12 -7.00 -11.72
N GLU A 87 26.73 -7.78 -12.62
CA GLU A 87 26.14 -9.07 -13.05
C GLU A 87 25.97 -10.07 -11.90
N ARG A 88 26.98 -10.17 -11.03
CA ARG A 88 26.93 -11.03 -9.83
C ARG A 88 25.86 -10.54 -8.84
N GLY A 89 25.77 -9.22 -8.64
CA GLY A 89 24.75 -8.61 -7.79
C GLY A 89 23.33 -8.81 -8.33
N ARG A 90 23.13 -8.72 -9.65
CA ARG A 90 21.85 -8.99 -10.31
C ARG A 90 21.40 -10.43 -10.11
N ALA A 91 22.31 -11.39 -10.16
CA ALA A 91 21.97 -12.80 -9.91
C ALA A 91 21.48 -13.00 -8.46
N LEU A 92 22.22 -12.47 -7.47
CA LEU A 92 21.82 -12.50 -6.07
C LEU A 92 20.47 -11.81 -5.85
N LEU A 93 20.27 -10.65 -6.47
CA LEU A 93 19.04 -9.88 -6.42
C LEU A 93 17.85 -10.63 -7.02
N LYS A 94 18.03 -11.36 -8.13
CA LYS A 94 16.99 -12.23 -8.69
C LYS A 94 16.60 -13.35 -7.73
N THR A 95 17.59 -13.99 -7.09
CA THR A 95 17.33 -15.04 -6.10
C THR A 95 16.57 -14.48 -4.90
N LEU A 96 17.00 -13.33 -4.37
CA LEU A 96 16.35 -12.64 -3.26
C LEU A 96 14.89 -12.28 -3.61
N LEU A 97 14.65 -11.65 -4.77
CA LEU A 97 13.29 -11.30 -5.19
C LEU A 97 12.40 -12.53 -5.40
N THR A 98 12.97 -13.66 -5.79
CA THR A 98 12.24 -14.93 -5.95
C THR A 98 11.86 -15.50 -4.59
N GLN A 99 12.78 -15.49 -3.62
CA GLN A 99 12.53 -15.90 -2.24
C GLN A 99 11.46 -15.04 -1.56
N MET A 100 11.56 -13.71 -1.71
CA MET A 100 10.56 -12.78 -1.19
C MET A 100 9.17 -13.01 -1.79
N ALA A 101 9.11 -13.36 -3.09
CA ALA A 101 7.85 -13.68 -3.75
C ALA A 101 7.25 -15.01 -3.26
N SER A 102 8.07 -16.04 -3.06
CA SER A 102 7.61 -17.32 -2.51
C SER A 102 7.21 -17.24 -1.04
N GLY A 103 7.95 -16.46 -0.25
CA GLY A 103 7.68 -16.23 1.18
C GLY A 103 6.52 -15.26 1.45
N GLN A 104 5.91 -14.69 0.39
CA GLN A 104 4.86 -13.68 0.49
C GLN A 104 5.24 -12.44 1.34
N GLU A 105 6.54 -12.15 1.45
CA GLU A 105 7.06 -11.03 2.24
C GLU A 105 6.62 -9.67 1.68
N LYS A 106 6.32 -9.62 0.37
CA LYS A 106 5.84 -8.43 -0.34
C LYS A 106 4.67 -8.78 -1.25
N THR A 107 3.77 -7.82 -1.41
CA THR A 107 2.65 -7.94 -2.35
C THR A 107 3.13 -7.90 -3.80
N ARG A 108 2.34 -8.47 -4.72
CA ARG A 108 2.64 -8.42 -6.17
C ARG A 108 2.85 -7.00 -6.69
N ARG A 109 2.15 -6.02 -6.13
CA ARG A 109 2.24 -4.61 -6.53
C ARG A 109 3.58 -4.01 -6.10
N GLU A 110 4.01 -4.25 -4.86
CA GLU A 110 5.31 -3.82 -4.36
C GLU A 110 6.45 -4.45 -5.16
N MET A 111 6.36 -5.76 -5.43
CA MET A 111 7.36 -6.46 -6.25
C MET A 111 7.49 -5.87 -7.66
N ARG A 112 6.37 -5.56 -8.32
CA ARG A 112 6.41 -4.88 -9.64
C ARG A 112 7.07 -3.50 -9.57
N LYS A 113 6.78 -2.74 -8.51
CA LYS A 113 7.33 -1.40 -8.31
C LYS A 113 8.85 -1.44 -8.05
N ILE A 114 9.30 -2.38 -7.22
CA ILE A 114 10.71 -2.64 -6.94
C ILE A 114 11.45 -2.96 -8.24
N ARG A 115 10.93 -3.92 -9.04
CA ARG A 115 11.53 -4.27 -10.35
C ARG A 115 11.61 -3.08 -11.30
N LYS A 116 10.52 -2.31 -11.42
CA LYS A 116 10.49 -1.09 -12.24
C LYS A 116 11.56 -0.07 -11.82
N ARG A 117 11.77 0.12 -10.51
CA ARG A 117 12.78 1.04 -9.97
C ARG A 117 14.22 0.54 -10.19
N LEU A 118 14.42 -0.77 -10.20
CA LEU A 118 15.72 -1.41 -10.45
C LEU A 118 16.03 -1.62 -11.95
N ALA A 119 15.12 -1.21 -12.85
CA ALA A 119 15.21 -1.43 -14.30
C ALA A 119 15.44 -2.91 -14.69
N MET A 120 14.77 -3.82 -13.99
CA MET A 120 14.77 -5.27 -14.21
C MET A 120 13.41 -5.78 -14.68
#